data_AF-A0A1E5V1N3-F1
#
_entry.id   AF-A0A1E5V1N3-F1
#
_cell.length_a   1.000
_cell.length_b   1.000
_cell.length_c   1.000
_cell.angle_alpha   90.00
_cell.angle_beta   90.00
_cell.angle_gamma   90.00
#
_symmetry.space_group_name_H-M   'P 1'
#
loop_
_entity.id
_entity.type
_entity.pdbx_description
1 polymer ?
#
loop_
_entity_poly.entity_id
_entity_poly.type
_entity_poly.pdbx_seq_one_letter_code
_entity_poly.pdbx_strand_id
1 'polypeptide(L)' 'MCVSVTNIMPNLEDPDKISCYTVDKNGKKIQKSEFEKTVPPIEICDALWKMI' A
#
# COMPACT_ATOMS: atom_id res chain seq x y z
N MET A 1 3.00 8.03 10.73
CA MET A 1 4.48 7.92 10.64
C MET A 1 4.93 7.03 9.47
N CYS A 2 4.19 5.98 9.08
CA CYS A 2 4.58 5.13 7.95
C CYS A 2 4.43 5.82 6.58
N VAL A 3 3.29 6.48 6.32
CA VAL A 3 3.01 7.16 5.04
C VAL A 3 4.06 8.23 4.70
N SER A 4 4.60 8.93 5.69
CA SER A 4 5.64 9.95 5.48
C SER A 4 7.00 9.38 5.05
N VAL A 5 7.22 8.08 5.25
CA VAL A 5 8.45 7.38 4.84
C VAL A 5 8.23 6.64 3.53
N THR A 6 7.09 5.97 3.39
CA THR A 6 6.81 5.09 2.25
C THR A 6 6.06 5.78 1.12
N ASN A 7 5.41 6.92 1.39
CA ASN A 7 4.39 7.51 0.53
C ASN A 7 3.27 6.52 0.14
N ILE A 8 3.05 5.47 0.95
CA ILE A 8 2.01 4.47 0.74
C ILE A 8 0.97 4.61 1.84
N MET A 9 -0.27 4.88 1.46
CA MET A 9 -1.42 5.02 2.34
C MET A 9 -2.31 3.78 2.26
N PRO A 10 -2.60 3.08 3.37
CA PRO A 10 -3.49 1.93 3.34
C PRO A 10 -4.90 2.35 2.93
N ASN A 11 -5.57 1.50 2.17
CA ASN A 11 -6.98 1.65 1.85
C ASN A 11 -7.81 0.83 2.85
N LEU A 12 -8.70 1.50 3.56
CA LEU A 12 -9.51 0.89 4.63
C LEU A 12 -10.99 0.74 4.25
N GLU A 13 -11.34 1.04 3.00
CA GLU A 13 -12.73 0.95 2.50
C GLU A 13 -13.22 -0.50 2.45
N ASP A 14 -12.33 -1.44 2.13
CA ASP A 14 -12.64 -2.86 2.04
C ASP A 14 -11.75 -3.65 3.03
N PRO A 15 -12.29 -4.10 4.18
CA PRO A 15 -11.54 -4.88 5.16
C PRO A 15 -11.20 -6.29 4.65
N ASP A 16 -11.84 -6.73 3.57
CA ASP A 16 -11.57 -8.03 2.96
C ASP A 16 -10.39 -8.02 1.99
N LYS A 17 -9.81 -6.86 1.73
CA LYS A 17 -8.71 -6.69 0.77
C LYS A 17 -7.53 -5.99 1.39
N ILE A 18 -6.34 -6.44 1.03
CA ILE A 18 -5.11 -5.70 1.32
C ILE A 18 -4.89 -4.76 0.14
N SER A 19 -5.27 -3.49 0.29
CA SER A 19 -5.05 -2.50 -0.76
C SER A 19 -4.46 -1.21 -0.21
N CYS A 20 -3.75 -0.48 -1.06
CA CYS A 20 -3.07 0.77 -0.69
C CYS A 20 -3.00 1.73 -1.87
N TYR A 21 -2.71 2.99 -1.55
CA TYR A 21 -2.50 4.05 -2.51
C TYR A 21 -1.09 4.61 -2.37
N THR A 22 -0.37 4.78 -3.47
CA THR A 22 0.80 5.65 -3.50
C THR A 22 0.30 7.10 -3.50
N VAL A 23 0.84 7.94 -2.62
CA VAL A 23 0.48 9.34 -2.47
C VAL A 23 1.64 10.25 -2.85
N ASP A 24 1.34 11.47 -3.32
CA ASP A 24 2.36 12.49 -3.53
C ASP A 24 2.72 13.21 -2.21
N LYS A 25 3.64 14.18 -2.30
CA LYS A 25 4.07 15.01 -1.17
C LYS A 25 2.93 15.84 -0.54
N ASN A 26 1.83 16.02 -1.27
CA ASN A 26 0.63 16.73 -0.83
C ASN A 26 -0.47 15.77 -0.34
N GLY A 27 -0.18 14.47 -0.26
CA GLY A 27 -1.12 13.43 0.15
C GLY A 27 -2.14 13.05 -0.93
N LYS A 28 -1.98 13.49 -2.18
CA LYS A 28 -2.87 13.13 -3.28
C LYS A 28 -2.62 11.68 -3.69
N LYS A 29 -3.67 10.86 -3.69
CA LYS A 29 -3.63 9.47 -4.20
C LYS A 29 -3.32 9.46 -5.70
N ILE A 30 -2.26 8.75 -6.09
CA ILE A 30 -1.76 8.68 -7.47
C ILE A 30 -2.11 7.33 -8.10
N GLN A 31 -1.83 6.24 -7.39
CA GLN A 31 -1.97 4.88 -7.90
C GLN A 31 -2.49 3.97 -6.80
N LYS A 32 -3.38 3.03 -7.16
CA LYS A 32 -3.90 2.00 -6.26
C LYS A 32 -3.21 0.67 -6.53
N SER A 33 -2.82 -0.03 -5.47
CA SER A 33 -2.32 -1.39 -5.49
C SER A 33 -3.22 -2.28 -4.61
N GLU A 34 -3.41 -3.52 -5.03
CA GLU A 34 -4.26 -4.51 -4.35
C GLU A 34 -3.55 -5.85 -4.35
N PHE A 35 -3.60 -6.53 -3.21
CA PHE A 35 -2.96 -7.82 -2.97
C PHE A 35 -4.01 -8.81 -2.50
N GLU A 36 -3.93 -10.04 -3.01
CA GLU A 36 -4.76 -11.13 -2.53
C GLU A 36 -4.29 -11.58 -1.14
N LYS A 37 -5.24 -11.90 -0.25
CA LYS A 37 -4.93 -12.45 1.09
C LYS A 37 -4.29 -13.84 1.05
N THR A 38 -4.32 -14.51 -0.11
CA THR A 38 -3.69 -15.81 -0.37
C THR A 38 -2.17 -15.70 -0.52
N VAL A 39 -1.66 -14.53 -0.87
CA VAL A 39 -0.23 -14.29 -1.07
C VAL A 39 0.48 -14.28 0.30
N PRO A 40 1.64 -14.95 0.43
CA PRO A 40 2.41 -14.93 1.66
C PRO A 40 2.73 -13.50 2.13
N PRO A 41 2.58 -13.18 3.42
CA PRO A 41 2.86 -11.83 3.94
C PRO A 41 4.26 -11.30 3.59
N ILE A 42 5.25 -12.19 3.51
CA ILE A 42 6.62 -11.82 3.14
C ILE A 42 6.73 -11.29 1.71
N GLU A 43 5.98 -11.88 0.77
CA GLU A 43 5.97 -11.44 -0.63
C GLU A 43 5.25 -10.10 -0.78
N ILE A 44 4.15 -9.92 -0.05
CA ILE A 44 3.43 -8.64 -0.01
C ILE A 44 4.35 -7.55 0.56
N CYS A 45 5.02 -7.81 1.68
CA CYS A 45 5.96 -6.86 2.28
C CYS A 45 7.13 -6.53 1.36
N ASP A 46 7.73 -7.51 0.70
CA ASP A 46 8.82 -7.30 -0.25
C ASP A 46 8.36 -6.46 -1.46
N ALA A 47 7.18 -6.75 -2.00
CA ALA A 47 6.58 -5.95 -3.08
C ALA A 47 6.33 -4.50 -2.65
N LEU A 48 5.81 -4.28 -1.44
CA LEU A 48 5.58 -2.94 -0.90
C LEU A 48 6.89 -2.17 -0.67
N TRP A 49 7.95 -2.84 -0.19
CA TRP A 49 9.25 -2.20 0.00
C TRP A 49 9.93 -1.83 -1.31
N LYS A 50 9.71 -2.59 -2.39
CA LYS A 50 10.21 -2.28 -3.74
C LYS A 50 9.49 -1.11 -4.42
N MET A 51 8.37 -0.63 -3.87
CA MET A 51 7.62 0.53 -4.39
C MET A 51 8.17 1.88 -3.91
N ILE A 52 9.09 1.86 -2.94
CA ILE A 52 9.70 3.05 -2.29
C ILE A 52 11.03 3.36 -2.97
#